data_AF-A0ABD2RUB3-F1
#
_entry.id   AF-A0ABD2RUB3-F1
#
_cell.length_a   1.000
_cell.length_b   1.000
_cell.length_c   1.000
_cell.angle_alpha   90.00
_cell.angle_beta   90.00
_cell.angle_gamma   90.00
#
_symmetry.space_group_name_H-M   'P 1'
#
loop_
_entity.id
_entity.type
_entity.pdbx_description
1 polymer ?
#
loop_
_entity_poly.entity_id
_entity_poly.type
_entity_poly.pdbx_seq_one_letter_code
_entity_poly.pdbx_strand_id
1 'polypeptide(L)'
;MTTTLKKNGISSFRAVGLRFRAAAMAKKRRVGTTIFMLLLALLAFGAFAPAFAPLPSLSSSSSRSDIAKLNSMGNKNKFEIADDMFWKDGKPFQIIGGDLHYFRVLPEYWEDRLLRAKALGLNTIQTYVPWNLHEPREGQLIFKGIADIFSFFNLCQKLDLLMMLRVGPYICAEWDFGGFPAWLLAIEPAVRLRSSDPAFINLVERWWGILLPKIVSYAYKNGGPIVMVQIENEFGSYGDDKAYLHHLVRIAHRHLGDDVILYTTDGGSRENLNKGTIPGDAVFSAVDFPTGDDPWPNFKLQKEFNAPGKSPPLSTEFYTGWLTHWGEHIANTDATVTASYLERILSKNGSAVLYMAHGGTNFGFYSGANTGADETDYKPDLTSYDYVRKFPYFVALS
;
A
#
# COMPACT_ATOMS: atom_id res chain seq x y z
N MET A 1 -69.06 -32.88 23.58
CA MET A 1 -67.68 -33.24 23.20
C MET A 1 -66.86 -31.94 23.31
N THR A 2 -66.18 -31.58 24.41
CA THR A 2 -65.71 -32.32 25.62
C THR A 2 -64.79 -33.51 25.27
N THR A 3 -63.66 -33.80 25.95
CA THR A 3 -62.99 -33.30 27.20
C THR A 3 -61.51 -33.78 27.22
N THR A 4 -60.48 -33.31 27.96
CA THR A 4 -60.26 -32.26 29.00
C THR A 4 -58.77 -31.81 29.03
N LEU A 5 -58.43 -30.73 29.74
CA LEU A 5 -57.05 -30.38 30.18
C LEU A 5 -56.56 -31.19 31.41
N LYS A 6 -55.23 -31.35 31.55
CA LYS A 6 -54.41 -31.50 32.79
C LYS A 6 -52.92 -31.55 32.38
N LYS A 7 -51.92 -30.84 32.93
CA LYS A 7 -51.70 -30.04 34.15
C LYS A 7 -51.40 -30.83 35.44
N ASN A 8 -50.13 -30.82 35.86
CA ASN A 8 -49.51 -31.03 37.19
C ASN A 8 -47.96 -30.87 37.02
N GLY A 9 -47.14 -30.46 37.98
CA GLY A 9 -47.42 -29.99 39.35
C GLY A 9 -46.24 -29.20 39.97
N ILE A 10 -46.58 -28.18 40.74
CA ILE A 10 -45.75 -27.18 41.45
C ILE A 10 -44.89 -27.77 42.59
N SER A 11 -43.68 -27.27 42.83
CA SER A 11 -43.15 -26.82 44.16
C SER A 11 -41.63 -26.50 44.13
N SER A 12 -41.01 -25.88 45.15
CA SER A 12 -41.26 -24.53 45.74
C SER A 12 -40.16 -24.17 46.76
N PHE A 13 -39.72 -22.90 46.82
CA PHE A 13 -38.79 -22.34 47.84
C PHE A 13 -37.36 -22.97 47.85
N ARG A 14 -36.33 -22.42 48.51
CA ARG A 14 -36.22 -21.32 49.51
C ARG A 14 -34.85 -20.64 49.41
N ALA A 15 -34.73 -19.37 49.80
CA ALA A 15 -33.45 -18.65 49.86
C ALA A 15 -33.03 -18.31 51.31
N VAL A 16 -31.87 -18.81 51.75
CA VAL A 16 -31.08 -18.45 52.95
C VAL A 16 -29.64 -18.91 52.67
N GLY A 17 -28.54 -18.23 53.02
CA GLY A 17 -28.36 -16.92 53.66
C GLY A 17 -26.87 -16.67 53.97
N LEU A 18 -26.51 -15.44 54.37
CA LEU A 18 -25.13 -15.03 54.68
C LEU A 18 -24.50 -15.80 55.86
N ARG A 19 -23.18 -16.06 55.81
CA ARG A 19 -22.30 -15.97 57.00
C ARG A 19 -20.80 -15.87 56.68
N PHE A 20 -20.11 -15.01 57.42
CA PHE A 20 -18.65 -14.85 57.44
C PHE A 20 -17.97 -16.02 58.16
N ARG A 21 -16.71 -16.31 57.77
CA ARG A 21 -15.59 -16.52 58.72
C ARG A 21 -14.25 -16.22 58.05
N ALA A 22 -13.20 -16.03 58.84
CA ALA A 22 -11.97 -15.34 58.42
C ALA A 22 -10.69 -16.06 58.85
N ALA A 23 -9.58 -15.59 58.26
CA ALA A 23 -8.18 -15.67 58.70
C ALA A 23 -7.46 -17.04 58.72
N ALA A 24 -6.40 -17.11 57.92
CA ALA A 24 -5.14 -17.77 58.27
C ALA A 24 -3.98 -16.98 57.61
N MET A 25 -2.87 -16.77 58.32
CA MET A 25 -1.70 -16.05 57.80
C MET A 25 -0.70 -17.01 57.15
N ALA A 26 -0.04 -16.58 56.07
CA ALA A 26 1.17 -17.22 55.54
C ALA A 26 2.33 -16.22 55.52
N LYS A 27 3.49 -16.66 56.02
CA LYS A 27 4.63 -15.81 56.42
C LYS A 27 5.70 -15.77 55.31
N LYS A 28 6.04 -14.59 54.78
CA LYS A 28 7.24 -14.40 53.92
C LYS A 28 8.26 -13.47 54.60
N ARG A 29 9.55 -13.75 54.35
CA ARG A 29 10.70 -13.21 55.11
C ARG A 29 11.20 -11.86 54.56
N ARG A 30 11.80 -11.06 55.44
CA ARG A 30 12.65 -9.90 55.08
C ARG A 30 14.01 -10.37 54.56
N VAL A 31 14.45 -9.77 53.47
CA VAL A 31 15.85 -9.58 53.00
C VAL A 31 15.83 -8.24 52.24
N GLY A 32 16.79 -7.33 52.32
CA GLY A 32 18.04 -7.29 53.09
C GLY A 32 18.83 -6.05 52.68
N THR A 33 18.41 -4.86 53.13
CA THR A 33 18.76 -3.56 52.55
C THR A 33 20.17 -3.05 52.91
N THR A 34 21.22 -3.76 52.49
CA THR A 34 22.61 -3.45 52.89
C THR A 34 23.66 -3.65 51.77
N ILE A 35 23.27 -3.63 50.48
CA ILE A 35 24.19 -3.84 49.34
C ILE A 35 24.05 -2.74 48.27
N PHE A 36 23.98 -1.47 48.70
CA PHE A 36 23.94 -0.31 47.78
C PHE A 36 24.93 0.82 48.12
N MET A 37 25.64 0.72 49.26
CA MET A 37 26.52 1.79 49.79
C MET A 37 28.00 1.36 49.88
N LEU A 38 28.43 0.43 49.02
CA LEU A 38 29.81 -0.10 48.99
C LEU A 38 30.48 -0.09 47.62
N LEU A 39 29.75 0.23 46.54
CA LEU A 39 30.27 0.23 45.16
C LEU A 39 30.80 1.59 44.67
N LEU A 40 30.56 2.69 45.38
CA LEU A 40 31.11 4.02 45.01
C LEU A 40 32.54 4.28 45.53
N ALA A 41 33.09 3.41 46.38
CA ALA A 41 34.38 3.65 47.05
C ALA A 41 35.62 3.19 46.25
N LEU A 42 35.45 2.59 45.06
CA LEU A 42 36.51 2.05 44.22
C LEU A 42 36.87 2.94 43.01
N LEU A 43 36.45 4.21 43.01
CA LEU A 43 36.72 5.20 41.96
C LEU A 43 37.89 6.16 42.27
N ALA A 44 38.72 5.85 43.27
CA ALA A 44 39.95 6.56 43.59
C ALA A 44 41.11 5.57 43.81
N PHE A 45 42.34 6.00 43.46
CA PHE A 45 43.58 5.20 43.45
C PHE A 45 43.65 4.09 42.38
N GLY A 46 43.98 4.50 41.15
CA GLY A 46 44.43 3.64 40.05
C GLY A 46 45.45 4.38 39.17
N ALA A 47 46.61 4.70 39.75
CA ALA A 47 47.55 5.68 39.18
C ALA A 47 48.67 5.03 38.33
N PHE A 48 48.96 5.65 37.18
CA PHE A 48 50.14 5.49 36.32
C PHE A 48 50.53 4.07 35.83
N ALA A 49 50.23 3.80 34.56
CA ALA A 49 51.01 2.89 33.71
C ALA A 49 51.20 3.54 32.32
N PRO A 50 52.43 3.65 31.77
CA PRO A 50 52.65 4.27 30.46
C PRO A 50 52.40 3.29 29.31
N ALA A 51 51.29 3.47 28.60
CA ALA A 51 51.00 2.71 27.39
C ALA A 51 51.73 3.31 26.17
N PHE A 52 52.70 2.58 25.61
CA PHE A 52 53.27 2.92 24.30
C PHE A 52 52.23 2.68 23.20
N ALA A 53 51.76 3.74 22.55
CA ALA A 53 50.93 3.64 21.36
C ALA A 53 51.81 3.51 20.10
N PRO A 54 51.58 2.52 19.22
CA PRO A 54 52.24 2.46 17.92
C PRO A 54 51.68 3.55 16.99
N LEU A 55 52.54 4.15 16.17
CA LEU A 55 52.14 5.10 15.14
C LEU A 55 51.30 4.41 14.03
N PRO A 56 50.29 5.09 13.46
CA PRO A 56 49.50 4.53 12.36
C PRO A 56 50.33 4.42 11.08
N SER A 57 50.23 3.30 10.39
CA SER A 57 50.87 3.08 9.10
C SER A 57 50.13 3.80 7.98
N LEU A 58 50.86 4.60 7.19
CA LEU A 58 50.35 5.19 5.95
C LEU A 58 50.12 4.08 4.91
N SER A 59 48.87 3.69 4.73
CA SER A 59 48.43 2.78 3.66
C SER A 59 47.40 3.49 2.76
N SER A 60 47.57 3.32 1.45
CA SER A 60 46.80 4.05 0.44
C SER A 60 45.39 3.46 0.25
N SER A 61 44.37 4.12 0.82
CA SER A 61 42.97 3.64 0.80
C SER A 61 41.94 4.62 0.22
N SER A 62 42.31 5.88 -0.08
CA SER A 62 41.37 6.94 -0.47
C SER A 62 40.63 6.71 -1.80
N SER A 63 41.19 5.93 -2.73
CA SER A 63 40.58 5.73 -4.04
C SER A 63 39.18 5.12 -3.98
N ARG A 64 38.89 4.22 -3.04
CA ARG A 64 37.55 3.62 -2.90
C ARG A 64 36.55 4.52 -2.17
N SER A 65 36.96 5.30 -1.17
CA SER A 65 36.05 6.25 -0.51
C SER A 65 35.62 7.37 -1.46
N ASP A 66 36.54 7.79 -2.33
CA ASP A 66 36.34 9.01 -3.11
C ASP A 66 35.63 8.70 -4.44
N ILE A 67 35.83 7.50 -5.02
CA ILE A 67 34.96 6.98 -6.09
C ILE A 67 33.52 6.78 -5.58
N ALA A 68 33.31 6.26 -4.37
CA ALA A 68 31.97 6.11 -3.79
C ALA A 68 31.28 7.47 -3.53
N LYS A 69 32.05 8.52 -3.20
CA LYS A 69 31.54 9.90 -3.08
C LYS A 69 31.26 10.54 -4.45
N LEU A 70 32.12 10.32 -5.45
CA LEU A 70 31.91 10.80 -6.82
C LEU A 70 30.64 10.19 -7.43
N ASN A 71 30.46 8.88 -7.30
CA ASN A 71 29.25 8.19 -7.77
C ASN A 71 27.99 8.67 -7.03
N SER A 72 28.06 8.94 -5.71
CA SER A 72 26.90 9.46 -4.96
C SER A 72 26.61 10.96 -5.17
N MET A 73 27.51 11.73 -5.78
CA MET A 73 27.21 13.08 -6.27
C MET A 73 26.45 13.08 -7.61
N GLY A 74 26.63 12.03 -8.44
CA GLY A 74 25.88 11.87 -9.70
C GLY A 74 24.51 11.19 -9.56
N ASN A 75 24.31 10.36 -8.52
CA ASN A 75 23.11 9.53 -8.36
C ASN A 75 22.09 10.03 -7.32
N LYS A 76 22.19 11.26 -6.80
CA LYS A 76 21.14 11.80 -5.90
C LYS A 76 19.79 11.88 -6.62
N ASN A 77 18.72 11.60 -5.88
CA ASN A 77 17.33 11.69 -6.35
C ASN A 77 17.02 10.69 -7.49
N LYS A 78 17.83 9.65 -7.67
CA LYS A 78 17.62 8.62 -8.68
C LYS A 78 16.94 7.40 -8.09
N PHE A 79 15.87 6.95 -8.74
CA PHE A 79 15.22 5.66 -8.47
C PHE A 79 15.12 4.90 -9.79
N GLU A 80 15.62 3.67 -9.85
CA GLU A 80 15.74 2.91 -11.10
C GLU A 80 15.61 1.40 -10.88
N ILE A 81 15.45 0.66 -11.98
CA ILE A 81 15.48 -0.81 -11.97
C ILE A 81 16.74 -1.29 -12.69
N ALA A 82 17.51 -2.17 -12.06
CA ALA A 82 18.65 -2.87 -12.63
C ALA A 82 18.91 -4.19 -11.88
N ASP A 83 19.49 -5.18 -12.56
CA ASP A 83 19.83 -6.51 -12.02
C ASP A 83 18.65 -7.22 -11.30
N ASP A 84 17.43 -7.02 -11.82
CA ASP A 84 16.16 -7.47 -11.22
C ASP A 84 15.96 -7.00 -9.77
N MET A 85 16.41 -5.78 -9.47
CA MET A 85 16.21 -5.08 -8.20
C MET A 85 15.79 -3.62 -8.43
N PHE A 86 15.09 -3.04 -7.46
CA PHE A 86 14.97 -1.58 -7.36
C PHE A 86 16.25 -0.99 -6.76
N TRP A 87 16.63 0.19 -7.21
CA TRP A 87 17.79 0.93 -6.72
C TRP A 87 17.37 2.36 -6.39
N LYS A 88 17.76 2.83 -5.19
CA LYS A 88 17.53 4.19 -4.71
C LYS A 88 18.87 4.84 -4.38
N ASP A 89 19.16 5.99 -5.00
CA ASP A 89 20.40 6.75 -4.85
C ASP A 89 21.69 5.89 -5.00
N GLY A 90 21.66 4.89 -5.89
CA GLY A 90 22.76 3.94 -6.10
C GLY A 90 22.91 2.84 -5.04
N LYS A 91 21.88 2.57 -4.24
CA LYS A 91 21.81 1.44 -3.27
C LYS A 91 20.63 0.51 -3.62
N PRO A 92 20.73 -0.81 -3.40
CA PRO A 92 19.57 -1.70 -3.50
C PRO A 92 18.43 -1.26 -2.59
N PHE A 93 17.20 -1.39 -3.08
CA PHE A 93 15.98 -1.00 -2.38
C PHE A 93 14.93 -2.09 -2.49
N GLN A 94 14.15 -2.28 -1.43
CA GLN A 94 13.03 -3.22 -1.37
C GLN A 94 11.78 -2.43 -1.02
N ILE A 95 10.75 -2.47 -1.87
CA ILE A 95 9.50 -1.75 -1.60
C ILE A 95 8.71 -2.55 -0.56
N ILE A 96 8.56 -1.96 0.62
CA ILE A 96 7.66 -2.43 1.67
C ILE A 96 6.58 -1.35 1.76
N GLY A 97 5.58 -1.50 0.89
CA GLY A 97 4.58 -0.47 0.61
C GLY A 97 3.24 -0.73 1.27
N GLY A 98 2.33 0.23 1.16
CA GLY A 98 0.93 0.03 1.52
C GLY A 98 -0.02 1.05 0.91
N ASP A 99 -1.22 0.60 0.50
CA ASP A 99 -2.25 1.50 0.00
C ASP A 99 -2.95 2.25 1.13
N LEU A 100 -3.01 3.57 0.95
CA LEU A 100 -3.68 4.53 1.82
C LEU A 100 -4.35 5.57 0.94
N HIS A 101 -5.65 5.37 0.68
CA HIS A 101 -6.42 6.24 -0.19
C HIS A 101 -6.74 7.54 0.53
N TYR A 102 -6.06 8.64 0.16
CA TYR A 102 -6.29 9.97 0.74
C TYR A 102 -7.76 10.40 0.62
N PHE A 103 -8.46 9.95 -0.42
CA PHE A 103 -9.88 10.18 -0.68
C PHE A 103 -10.85 9.38 0.22
N ARG A 104 -10.35 8.40 0.97
CA ARG A 104 -11.12 7.61 1.96
C ARG A 104 -10.82 8.01 3.42
N VAL A 105 -10.03 9.06 3.63
CA VAL A 105 -9.59 9.54 4.95
C VAL A 105 -9.72 11.07 5.00
N LEU A 106 -10.32 11.64 6.04
CA LEU A 106 -10.39 13.10 6.17
C LEU A 106 -8.99 13.73 6.34
N PRO A 107 -8.69 14.90 5.75
CA PRO A 107 -7.34 15.49 5.75
C PRO A 107 -6.69 15.63 7.12
N GLU A 108 -7.48 15.92 8.14
CA GLU A 108 -7.06 16.09 9.53
C GLU A 108 -6.44 14.81 10.12
N TYR A 109 -6.68 13.65 9.51
CA TYR A 109 -6.14 12.36 9.94
C TYR A 109 -5.03 11.82 9.02
N TRP A 110 -4.74 12.42 7.87
CA TRP A 110 -3.72 11.90 6.93
C TRP A 110 -2.36 11.68 7.61
N GLU A 111 -1.88 12.66 8.40
CA GLU A 111 -0.61 12.55 9.11
C GLU A 111 -0.61 11.41 10.16
N ASP A 112 -1.72 11.20 10.90
CA ASP A 112 -1.82 10.07 11.83
C ASP A 112 -1.79 8.71 11.10
N ARG A 113 -2.50 8.57 9.97
CA ARG A 113 -2.49 7.32 9.19
C ARG A 113 -1.12 7.05 8.56
N LEU A 114 -0.45 8.08 8.04
CA LEU A 114 0.91 7.98 7.50
C LEU A 114 1.96 7.67 8.58
N LEU A 115 1.84 8.27 9.77
CA LEU A 115 2.70 7.94 10.91
C LEU A 115 2.52 6.48 11.36
N ARG A 116 1.28 5.95 11.35
CA ARG A 116 1.01 4.52 11.61
C ARG A 116 1.57 3.62 10.52
N ALA A 117 1.49 4.02 9.25
CA ALA A 117 2.11 3.31 8.14
C ALA A 117 3.64 3.22 8.31
N LYS A 118 4.31 4.34 8.63
CA LYS A 118 5.77 4.33 8.90
C LYS A 118 6.11 3.53 10.16
N ALA A 119 5.28 3.57 11.20
CA ALA A 119 5.46 2.76 12.42
C ALA A 119 5.20 1.25 12.23
N LEU A 120 4.52 0.85 11.15
CA LEU A 120 4.41 -0.55 10.70
C LEU A 120 5.66 -1.03 9.93
N GLY A 121 6.63 -0.15 9.68
CA GLY A 121 7.84 -0.43 8.90
C GLY A 121 7.69 -0.15 7.40
N LEU A 122 6.58 0.45 6.95
CA LEU A 122 6.39 0.78 5.54
C LEU A 122 7.30 1.94 5.13
N ASN A 123 7.97 1.79 3.98
CA ASN A 123 8.88 2.79 3.40
C ASN A 123 8.27 3.53 2.20
N THR A 124 7.13 3.04 1.70
CA THR A 124 6.45 3.53 0.49
C THR A 124 4.94 3.54 0.73
N ILE A 125 4.24 4.54 0.17
CA ILE A 125 2.78 4.63 0.18
C ILE A 125 2.27 4.53 -1.25
N GLN A 126 1.23 3.73 -1.47
CA GLN A 126 0.51 3.67 -2.73
C GLN A 126 -0.87 4.35 -2.59
N THR A 127 -1.34 5.00 -3.65
CA THR A 127 -2.72 5.50 -3.74
C THR A 127 -3.17 5.65 -5.18
N TYR A 128 -4.45 5.38 -5.42
CA TYR A 128 -5.15 5.78 -6.64
C TYR A 128 -5.43 7.29 -6.72
N VAL A 129 -5.80 7.76 -7.92
CA VAL A 129 -6.29 9.11 -8.21
C VAL A 129 -7.68 9.04 -8.87
N PRO A 130 -8.79 9.06 -8.10
CA PRO A 130 -10.14 9.04 -8.65
C PRO A 130 -10.45 10.31 -9.45
N TRP A 131 -10.70 10.17 -10.75
CA TRP A 131 -11.02 11.28 -11.65
C TRP A 131 -12.39 11.91 -11.30
N ASN A 132 -13.40 11.13 -10.91
CA ASN A 132 -14.71 11.62 -10.47
C ASN A 132 -14.68 12.54 -9.24
N LEU A 133 -13.69 12.39 -8.35
CA LEU A 133 -13.48 13.29 -7.21
C LEU A 133 -12.89 14.64 -7.64
N HIS A 134 -12.02 14.62 -8.66
CA HIS A 134 -11.31 15.79 -9.16
C HIS A 134 -12.05 16.56 -10.27
N GLU A 135 -12.91 15.91 -11.04
CA GLU A 135 -13.74 16.51 -12.09
C GLU A 135 -15.19 15.98 -12.01
N PRO A 136 -15.93 16.23 -10.91
CA PRO A 136 -17.30 15.73 -10.72
C PRO A 136 -18.32 16.32 -11.72
N ARG A 137 -17.94 17.37 -12.43
CA ARG A 137 -18.60 17.91 -13.63
C ARG A 137 -17.51 18.30 -14.62
N GLU A 138 -17.76 18.15 -15.92
CA GLU A 138 -16.78 18.50 -16.95
C GLU A 138 -16.26 19.94 -16.76
N GLY A 139 -14.94 20.10 -16.74
CA GLY A 139 -14.23 21.37 -16.51
C GLY A 139 -14.21 21.85 -15.05
N GLN A 140 -14.97 21.25 -14.13
CA GLN A 140 -15.02 21.66 -12.72
C GLN A 140 -13.93 20.96 -11.89
N LEU A 141 -12.70 21.48 -11.96
CA LEU A 141 -11.54 20.90 -11.29
C LEU A 141 -11.51 21.17 -9.77
N ILE A 142 -11.34 20.11 -8.97
CA ILE A 142 -11.25 20.15 -7.50
C ILE A 142 -9.96 19.51 -7.01
N PHE A 143 -9.14 20.31 -6.31
CA PHE A 143 -7.90 19.88 -5.66
C PHE A 143 -7.79 20.53 -4.27
N LYS A 144 -8.82 20.33 -3.43
CA LYS A 144 -8.98 20.97 -2.10
C LYS A 144 -9.70 20.05 -1.12
N GLY A 145 -9.46 20.22 0.18
CA GLY A 145 -10.08 19.37 1.22
C GLY A 145 -9.65 17.92 1.04
N ILE A 146 -10.61 16.98 1.08
CA ILE A 146 -10.33 15.55 0.86
C ILE A 146 -9.76 15.24 -0.56
N ALA A 147 -9.88 16.18 -1.51
CA ALA A 147 -9.28 16.09 -2.84
C ALA A 147 -7.92 16.81 -2.97
N ASP A 148 -7.33 17.32 -1.87
CA ASP A 148 -6.00 17.94 -1.89
C ASP A 148 -4.88 16.89 -1.84
N ILE A 149 -4.73 16.19 -2.97
CA ILE A 149 -3.67 15.19 -3.18
C ILE A 149 -2.25 15.77 -3.03
N PHE A 150 -2.06 17.07 -3.26
CA PHE A 150 -0.74 17.71 -3.16
C PHE A 150 -0.34 17.94 -1.71
N SER A 151 -1.28 18.32 -0.84
CA SER A 151 -1.06 18.30 0.62
C SER A 151 -0.78 16.89 1.15
N PHE A 152 -1.40 15.85 0.57
CA PHE A 152 -1.05 14.46 0.90
C PHE A 152 0.38 14.09 0.45
N PHE A 153 0.81 14.47 -0.77
CA PHE A 153 2.19 14.27 -1.22
C PHE A 153 3.21 15.02 -0.33
N ASN A 154 2.89 16.26 0.06
CA ASN A 154 3.71 17.05 0.99
C ASN A 154 3.87 16.33 2.35
N LEU A 155 2.84 15.65 2.85
CA LEU A 155 2.90 14.87 4.09
C LEU A 155 3.77 13.60 3.93
N CYS A 156 3.63 12.84 2.84
CA CYS A 156 4.51 11.69 2.57
C CYS A 156 5.99 12.12 2.49
N GLN A 157 6.28 13.23 1.80
CA GLN A 157 7.63 13.78 1.71
C GLN A 157 8.16 14.28 3.07
N LYS A 158 7.36 15.01 3.84
CA LYS A 158 7.66 15.45 5.22
C LYS A 158 8.02 14.27 6.13
N LEU A 159 7.32 13.15 5.96
CA LEU A 159 7.50 11.94 6.75
C LEU A 159 8.56 10.98 6.20
N ASP A 160 9.26 11.34 5.12
CA ASP A 160 10.26 10.47 4.45
C ASP A 160 9.65 9.11 4.07
N LEU A 161 8.54 9.17 3.33
CA LEU A 161 7.86 8.03 2.69
C LEU A 161 7.88 8.26 1.18
N LEU A 162 8.34 7.25 0.43
CA LEU A 162 8.24 7.25 -1.02
C LEU A 162 6.78 7.07 -1.46
N MET A 163 6.49 7.39 -2.72
CA MET A 163 5.15 7.22 -3.28
C MET A 163 5.13 6.46 -4.60
N MET A 164 4.17 5.55 -4.71
CA MET A 164 3.72 4.93 -5.95
C MET A 164 2.32 5.48 -6.24
N LEU A 165 2.11 6.02 -7.44
CA LEU A 165 0.88 6.76 -7.74
C LEU A 165 0.11 6.15 -8.91
N ARG A 166 -1.15 5.80 -8.69
CA ARG A 166 -1.97 5.07 -9.67
C ARG A 166 -2.97 6.04 -10.32
N VAL A 167 -2.60 6.58 -11.49
CA VAL A 167 -3.27 7.75 -12.10
C VAL A 167 -4.48 7.42 -12.99
N GLY A 168 -4.89 6.16 -13.00
CA GLY A 168 -6.06 5.68 -13.73
C GLY A 168 -5.83 5.55 -15.23
N PRO A 169 -6.73 6.04 -16.11
CA PRO A 169 -7.92 6.85 -15.79
C PRO A 169 -9.04 6.06 -15.11
N TYR A 170 -9.06 4.73 -15.28
CA TYR A 170 -9.84 3.79 -14.48
C TYR A 170 -9.00 3.28 -13.30
N ILE A 171 -9.59 3.18 -12.11
CA ILE A 171 -8.88 2.74 -10.88
C ILE A 171 -9.49 1.51 -10.19
N CYS A 172 -10.65 0.99 -10.62
CA CYS A 172 -11.38 -0.06 -9.89
C CYS A 172 -11.66 0.34 -8.42
N ALA A 173 -10.98 -0.31 -7.46
CA ALA A 173 -10.83 0.11 -6.07
C ALA A 173 -12.11 0.20 -5.24
N GLU A 174 -13.18 -0.51 -5.60
CA GLU A 174 -14.48 -0.51 -4.89
C GLU A 174 -15.03 0.92 -4.68
N TRP A 175 -14.78 1.77 -5.67
CA TRP A 175 -15.11 3.18 -5.70
C TRP A 175 -16.11 3.47 -6.82
N ASP A 176 -16.95 4.49 -6.63
CA ASP A 176 -18.00 4.85 -7.59
C ASP A 176 -17.45 4.94 -9.03
N PHE A 177 -18.14 4.22 -9.92
CA PHE A 177 -17.83 4.03 -11.34
C PHE A 177 -16.35 3.72 -11.66
N GLY A 178 -15.63 3.06 -10.74
CA GLY A 178 -14.20 2.77 -10.88
C GLY A 178 -13.34 4.03 -10.99
N GLY A 179 -13.81 5.15 -10.43
CA GLY A 179 -13.19 6.47 -10.50
C GLY A 179 -13.52 7.29 -11.74
N PHE A 180 -14.30 6.78 -12.70
CA PHE A 180 -14.74 7.57 -13.86
C PHE A 180 -15.80 8.60 -13.47
N PRO A 181 -15.73 9.85 -13.97
CA PRO A 181 -16.82 10.80 -13.77
C PRO A 181 -18.11 10.35 -14.46
N ALA A 182 -19.22 10.33 -13.72
CA ALA A 182 -20.52 9.89 -14.25
C ALA A 182 -21.03 10.70 -15.47
N TRP A 183 -20.54 11.93 -15.67
CA TRP A 183 -20.87 12.73 -16.87
C TRP A 183 -20.33 12.15 -18.18
N LEU A 184 -19.36 11.22 -18.14
CA LEU A 184 -18.92 10.46 -19.32
C LEU A 184 -20.06 9.63 -19.94
N LEU A 185 -21.03 9.18 -19.13
CA LEU A 185 -22.20 8.43 -19.61
C LEU A 185 -23.26 9.30 -20.30
N ALA A 186 -23.12 10.63 -20.24
CA ALA A 186 -24.04 11.59 -20.87
C ALA A 186 -23.51 12.14 -22.22
N ILE A 187 -22.39 11.61 -22.72
CA ILE A 187 -21.79 11.99 -24.00
C ILE A 187 -22.45 11.18 -25.11
N GLU A 188 -22.92 11.87 -26.15
CA GLU A 188 -23.53 11.25 -27.34
C GLU A 188 -22.70 11.53 -28.60
N PRO A 189 -22.35 10.51 -29.42
CA PRO A 189 -22.63 9.09 -29.22
C PRO A 189 -21.88 8.51 -28.01
N ALA A 190 -22.48 7.49 -27.37
CA ALA A 190 -21.92 6.82 -26.20
C ALA A 190 -20.45 6.39 -26.39
N VAL A 191 -19.59 6.87 -25.50
CA VAL A 191 -18.12 6.70 -25.56
C VAL A 191 -17.70 5.32 -25.06
N ARG A 192 -16.84 4.61 -25.81
CA ARG A 192 -16.29 3.32 -25.40
C ARG A 192 -15.11 3.51 -24.44
N LEU A 193 -15.41 3.55 -23.15
CA LEU A 193 -14.44 3.63 -22.06
C LEU A 193 -13.37 2.52 -22.14
N ARG A 194 -12.18 2.81 -21.60
CA ARG A 194 -11.02 1.89 -21.54
C ARG A 194 -10.68 1.28 -22.91
N SER A 195 -10.66 2.10 -23.96
CA SER A 195 -10.34 1.65 -25.33
C SER A 195 -9.67 2.74 -26.18
N SER A 196 -9.26 2.38 -27.39
CA SER A 196 -8.66 3.29 -28.38
C SER A 196 -9.67 4.19 -29.10
N ASP A 197 -10.93 4.23 -28.65
CA ASP A 197 -11.95 5.20 -29.09
C ASP A 197 -11.40 6.63 -29.01
N PRO A 198 -11.32 7.37 -30.14
CA PRO A 198 -10.82 8.75 -30.16
C PRO A 198 -11.59 9.70 -29.21
N ALA A 199 -12.87 9.47 -28.95
CA ALA A 199 -13.62 10.26 -27.98
C ALA A 199 -13.09 10.03 -26.55
N PHE A 200 -12.91 8.77 -26.16
CA PHE A 200 -12.35 8.41 -24.86
C PHE A 200 -10.91 8.92 -24.70
N ILE A 201 -10.07 8.68 -25.71
CA ILE A 201 -8.66 9.12 -25.72
C ILE A 201 -8.54 10.64 -25.55
N ASN A 202 -9.36 11.45 -26.22
CA ASN A 202 -9.36 12.91 -26.07
C ASN A 202 -9.76 13.37 -24.65
N LEU A 203 -10.68 12.66 -23.99
CA LEU A 203 -11.09 12.96 -22.63
C LEU A 203 -9.99 12.60 -21.61
N VAL A 204 -9.29 11.49 -21.83
CA VAL A 204 -8.12 11.10 -21.02
C VAL A 204 -6.93 12.04 -21.25
N GLU A 205 -6.63 12.46 -22.49
CA GLU A 205 -5.58 13.45 -22.76
C GLU A 205 -5.86 14.80 -22.09
N ARG A 206 -7.14 15.24 -22.03
CA ARG A 206 -7.54 16.43 -21.27
C ARG A 206 -7.27 16.26 -19.77
N TRP A 207 -7.75 15.16 -19.17
CA TRP A 207 -7.58 14.90 -17.74
C TRP A 207 -6.11 14.78 -17.34
N TRP A 208 -5.33 13.96 -18.04
CA TRP A 208 -3.91 13.78 -17.76
C TRP A 208 -3.06 15.01 -18.11
N GLY A 209 -3.44 15.80 -19.12
CA GLY A 209 -2.83 17.11 -19.39
C GLY A 209 -3.03 18.14 -18.26
N ILE A 210 -4.00 17.92 -17.37
CA ILE A 210 -4.24 18.72 -16.16
C ILE A 210 -3.57 18.12 -14.92
N LEU A 211 -3.55 16.79 -14.82
CA LEU A 211 -3.07 16.05 -13.66
C LEU A 211 -1.54 15.83 -13.68
N LEU A 212 -0.99 15.26 -14.75
CA LEU A 212 0.39 14.80 -14.81
C LEU A 212 1.43 15.94 -14.73
N PRO A 213 1.23 17.13 -15.33
CA PRO A 213 2.13 18.27 -15.13
C PRO A 213 2.22 18.78 -13.69
N LYS A 214 1.25 18.45 -12.82
CA LYS A 214 1.33 18.72 -11.38
C LYS A 214 2.12 17.62 -10.67
N ILE A 215 1.86 16.36 -11.03
CA ILE A 215 2.57 15.18 -10.50
C ILE A 215 4.07 15.22 -10.77
N VAL A 216 4.51 15.65 -11.96
CA VAL A 216 5.95 15.65 -12.31
C VAL A 216 6.78 16.55 -11.37
N SER A 217 6.20 17.61 -10.80
CA SER A 217 6.89 18.42 -9.77
C SER A 217 7.18 17.66 -8.47
N TYR A 218 6.43 16.59 -8.21
CA TYR A 218 6.59 15.66 -7.08
C TYR A 218 7.36 14.37 -7.43
N ALA A 219 7.87 14.24 -8.67
CA ALA A 219 8.73 13.12 -9.06
C ALA A 219 10.03 13.10 -8.23
N TYR A 220 10.54 11.90 -7.93
CA TYR A 220 11.71 11.72 -7.06
C TYR A 220 12.94 12.48 -7.57
N LYS A 221 13.19 12.43 -8.89
CA LYS A 221 14.24 13.21 -9.58
C LYS A 221 14.21 14.72 -9.27
N ASN A 222 13.01 15.27 -9.14
CA ASN A 222 12.75 16.69 -8.88
C ASN A 222 12.74 17.02 -7.37
N GLY A 223 13.00 16.04 -6.51
CA GLY A 223 13.08 16.18 -5.06
C GLY A 223 11.78 15.89 -4.30
N GLY A 224 10.72 15.44 -4.99
CA GLY A 224 9.48 14.96 -4.36
C GLY A 224 9.54 13.48 -3.95
N PRO A 225 8.42 12.88 -3.52
CA PRO A 225 8.40 11.48 -3.05
C PRO A 225 8.10 10.44 -4.14
N ILE A 226 7.59 10.82 -5.33
CA ILE A 226 6.99 9.89 -6.29
C ILE A 226 8.05 9.18 -7.13
N VAL A 227 8.19 7.86 -6.94
CA VAL A 227 9.19 7.02 -7.61
C VAL A 227 8.64 6.21 -8.79
N MET A 228 7.35 5.85 -8.76
CA MET A 228 6.70 5.04 -9.79
C MET A 228 5.27 5.53 -10.04
N VAL A 229 4.78 5.39 -11.27
CA VAL A 229 3.42 5.76 -11.68
C VAL A 229 2.73 4.62 -12.43
N GLN A 230 1.58 4.16 -11.95
CA GLN A 230 0.78 3.14 -12.65
C GLN A 230 -0.08 3.78 -13.74
N ILE A 231 -0.10 3.18 -14.91
CA ILE A 231 -1.06 3.46 -15.97
C ILE A 231 -2.10 2.33 -16.07
N GLU A 232 -3.36 2.69 -16.29
CA GLU A 232 -4.51 1.76 -16.21
C GLU A 232 -4.60 1.06 -14.83
N ASN A 233 -5.53 0.11 -14.68
CA ASN A 233 -5.54 -0.84 -13.56
C ASN A 233 -6.20 -2.17 -13.98
N GLU A 234 -5.45 -3.27 -13.90
CA GLU A 234 -5.90 -4.61 -14.32
C GLU A 234 -6.57 -4.58 -15.70
N PHE A 235 -5.89 -4.01 -16.69
CA PHE A 235 -6.48 -3.92 -18.02
C PHE A 235 -6.70 -5.32 -18.62
N GLY A 236 -5.85 -6.29 -18.28
CA GLY A 236 -6.01 -7.67 -18.71
C GLY A 236 -7.22 -8.40 -18.15
N SER A 237 -7.77 -7.92 -17.03
CA SER A 237 -9.05 -8.38 -16.47
C SER A 237 -10.27 -7.79 -17.21
N TYR A 238 -10.07 -6.86 -18.16
CA TYR A 238 -11.13 -6.15 -18.91
C TYR A 238 -11.05 -6.32 -20.44
N GLY A 239 -9.87 -6.18 -21.04
CA GLY A 239 -9.71 -6.14 -22.50
C GLY A 239 -8.26 -6.25 -22.96
N ASP A 240 -8.04 -6.20 -24.27
CA ASP A 240 -6.76 -6.49 -24.93
C ASP A 240 -6.30 -5.41 -25.94
N ASP A 241 -6.96 -4.24 -25.92
CA ASP A 241 -6.62 -3.08 -26.75
C ASP A 241 -5.22 -2.50 -26.41
N LYS A 242 -4.20 -3.02 -27.11
CA LYS A 242 -2.83 -2.52 -27.01
C LYS A 242 -2.65 -1.11 -27.55
N ALA A 243 -3.51 -0.65 -28.47
CA ALA A 243 -3.41 0.70 -29.02
C ALA A 243 -3.78 1.76 -27.96
N TYR A 244 -4.78 1.47 -27.14
CA TYR A 244 -5.12 2.23 -25.93
C TYR A 244 -3.95 2.30 -24.95
N LEU A 245 -3.40 1.15 -24.53
CA LEU A 245 -2.28 1.12 -23.58
C LEU A 245 -1.04 1.86 -24.10
N HIS A 246 -0.64 1.63 -25.37
CA HIS A 246 0.47 2.35 -26.00
C HIS A 246 0.18 3.84 -26.20
N HIS A 247 -1.09 4.26 -26.18
CA HIS A 247 -1.43 5.68 -26.12
C HIS A 247 -1.21 6.24 -24.71
N LEU A 248 -1.70 5.56 -23.67
CA LEU A 248 -1.49 5.95 -22.27
C LEU A 248 0.00 6.13 -21.94
N VAL A 249 0.85 5.15 -22.27
CA VAL A 249 2.32 5.24 -22.13
C VAL A 249 2.85 6.54 -22.74
N ARG A 250 2.49 6.81 -24.00
CA ARG A 250 2.98 7.95 -24.77
C ARG A 250 2.60 9.29 -24.14
N ILE A 251 1.38 9.41 -23.61
CA ILE A 251 0.92 10.66 -22.97
C ILE A 251 1.43 10.79 -21.53
N ALA A 252 1.70 9.68 -20.83
CA ALA A 252 2.38 9.69 -19.55
C ALA A 252 3.83 10.18 -19.67
N HIS A 253 4.63 9.59 -20.57
CA HIS A 253 6.00 10.06 -20.84
C HIS A 253 6.04 11.53 -21.29
N ARG A 254 5.08 11.99 -22.11
CA ARG A 254 4.98 13.40 -22.57
C ARG A 254 4.90 14.40 -21.40
N HIS A 255 4.36 14.00 -20.24
CA HIS A 255 4.18 14.88 -19.07
C HIS A 255 5.10 14.57 -17.89
N LEU A 256 5.58 13.33 -17.74
CA LEU A 256 6.43 12.89 -16.62
C LEU A 256 7.93 12.81 -17.00
N GLY A 257 8.23 12.67 -18.28
CA GLY A 257 9.55 12.29 -18.78
C GLY A 257 9.89 10.83 -18.46
N ASP A 258 11.10 10.41 -18.84
CA ASP A 258 11.45 8.99 -18.90
C ASP A 258 12.12 8.45 -17.62
N ASP A 259 12.52 9.33 -16.69
CA ASP A 259 13.12 8.93 -15.41
C ASP A 259 12.08 8.50 -14.35
N VAL A 260 10.78 8.65 -14.63
CA VAL A 260 9.71 8.14 -13.76
C VAL A 260 9.31 6.76 -14.28
N ILE A 261 9.47 5.73 -13.45
CA ILE A 261 9.10 4.37 -13.85
C ILE A 261 7.59 4.30 -14.03
N LEU A 262 7.14 4.11 -15.27
CA LEU A 262 5.77 3.73 -15.57
C LEU A 262 5.61 2.22 -15.31
N TYR A 263 4.47 1.82 -14.76
CA TYR A 263 4.13 0.40 -14.58
C TYR A 263 2.67 0.07 -14.90
N THR A 264 2.41 -1.19 -15.20
CA THR A 264 1.06 -1.80 -15.17
C THR A 264 0.98 -2.80 -14.03
N THR A 265 -0.25 -3.10 -13.61
CA THR A 265 -0.59 -4.12 -12.62
C THR A 265 -1.72 -4.96 -13.19
N ASP A 266 -1.51 -6.27 -13.22
CA ASP A 266 -2.46 -7.28 -13.64
C ASP A 266 -2.27 -8.55 -12.80
N GLY A 267 -3.37 -9.26 -12.50
CA GLY A 267 -3.31 -10.51 -11.75
C GLY A 267 -2.38 -11.54 -12.38
N GLY A 268 -1.70 -12.34 -11.56
CA GLY A 268 -0.62 -13.29 -11.92
C GLY A 268 -0.96 -14.45 -12.89
N SER A 269 -1.97 -14.33 -13.75
CA SER A 269 -2.27 -15.24 -14.84
C SER A 269 -1.56 -14.82 -16.13
N ARG A 270 -1.19 -15.78 -17.00
CA ARG A 270 -0.58 -15.45 -18.30
C ARG A 270 -1.57 -14.75 -19.24
N GLU A 271 -2.87 -15.00 -19.07
CA GLU A 271 -3.91 -14.35 -19.89
C GLU A 271 -4.01 -12.86 -19.54
N ASN A 272 -4.10 -12.52 -18.25
CA ASN A 272 -4.17 -11.14 -17.79
C ASN A 272 -2.90 -10.39 -18.19
N LEU A 273 -1.72 -10.96 -17.92
CA LEU A 273 -0.45 -10.35 -18.30
C LEU A 273 -0.29 -10.17 -19.83
N ASN A 274 -0.70 -11.15 -20.65
CA ASN A 274 -0.73 -11.01 -22.11
C ASN A 274 -1.61 -9.82 -22.56
N LYS A 275 -2.72 -9.56 -21.86
CA LYS A 275 -3.72 -8.54 -22.23
C LYS A 275 -3.43 -7.15 -21.65
N GLY A 276 -2.98 -7.03 -20.40
CA GLY A 276 -2.78 -5.74 -19.72
C GLY A 276 -1.36 -5.16 -19.77
N THR A 277 -0.32 -5.98 -19.91
CA THR A 277 1.08 -5.46 -19.95
C THR A 277 1.45 -4.86 -21.31
N ILE A 278 2.53 -4.07 -21.33
CA ILE A 278 3.29 -3.78 -22.56
C ILE A 278 4.68 -4.41 -22.41
N PRO A 279 4.97 -5.53 -23.09
CA PRO A 279 6.29 -6.16 -23.03
C PRO A 279 7.39 -5.25 -23.58
N GLY A 280 8.43 -5.03 -22.78
CA GLY A 280 9.55 -4.17 -23.14
C GLY A 280 10.33 -3.64 -21.93
N ASP A 281 10.99 -2.51 -22.13
CA ASP A 281 11.76 -1.76 -21.12
C ASP A 281 11.11 -0.41 -20.73
N ALA A 282 10.23 0.14 -21.58
CA ALA A 282 9.53 1.40 -21.35
C ALA A 282 8.48 1.36 -20.22
N VAL A 283 7.94 0.17 -19.90
CA VAL A 283 6.94 -0.04 -18.84
C VAL A 283 7.30 -1.27 -18.04
N PHE A 284 7.33 -1.14 -16.71
CA PHE A 284 7.52 -2.26 -15.81
C PHE A 284 6.18 -3.00 -15.59
N SER A 285 6.18 -4.31 -15.79
CA SER A 285 5.03 -5.18 -15.48
C SER A 285 5.11 -5.63 -14.02
N ALA A 286 4.18 -5.18 -13.19
CA ALA A 286 3.95 -5.68 -11.83
C ALA A 286 2.78 -6.67 -11.81
N VAL A 287 2.60 -7.38 -10.69
CA VAL A 287 1.51 -8.36 -10.50
C VAL A 287 0.73 -8.11 -9.21
N ASP A 288 -0.51 -8.55 -9.18
CA ASP A 288 -1.26 -8.85 -7.97
C ASP A 288 -1.62 -10.34 -7.90
N PHE A 289 -2.02 -10.81 -6.71
CA PHE A 289 -2.49 -12.19 -6.48
C PHE A 289 -3.09 -12.37 -5.07
N PRO A 290 -4.05 -13.31 -4.89
CA PRO A 290 -4.60 -13.63 -3.58
C PRO A 290 -3.56 -14.23 -2.62
N THR A 291 -3.75 -14.00 -1.32
CA THR A 291 -2.98 -14.71 -0.28
C THR A 291 -3.53 -16.12 -0.07
N GLY A 292 -2.68 -17.14 -0.23
CA GLY A 292 -3.07 -18.54 0.00
C GLY A 292 -2.07 -19.54 -0.58
N ASP A 293 -1.46 -19.19 -1.71
CA ASP A 293 -0.47 -20.01 -2.42
C ASP A 293 0.95 -19.43 -2.35
N ASP A 294 1.94 -20.17 -2.88
CA ASP A 294 3.31 -19.64 -3.02
C ASP A 294 3.30 -18.44 -4.01
N PRO A 295 3.82 -17.26 -3.64
CA PRO A 295 3.87 -16.10 -4.55
C PRO A 295 4.94 -16.23 -5.64
N TRP A 296 5.93 -17.11 -5.48
CA TRP A 296 7.10 -17.16 -6.37
C TRP A 296 6.83 -17.62 -7.82
N PRO A 297 5.87 -18.51 -8.11
CA PRO A 297 5.36 -18.74 -9.46
C PRO A 297 4.87 -17.46 -10.17
N ASN A 298 4.17 -16.57 -9.47
CA ASN A 298 3.64 -15.32 -10.06
C ASN A 298 4.80 -14.37 -10.41
N PHE A 299 5.79 -14.22 -9.52
CA PHE A 299 6.99 -13.43 -9.81
C PHE A 299 7.89 -14.04 -10.90
N LYS A 300 7.91 -15.38 -11.02
CA LYS A 300 8.58 -16.05 -12.14
C LYS A 300 7.89 -15.71 -13.47
N LEU A 301 6.56 -15.69 -13.49
CA LEU A 301 5.77 -15.32 -14.67
C LEU A 301 5.92 -13.84 -15.00
N GLN A 302 5.87 -12.95 -14.00
CA GLN A 302 6.13 -11.51 -14.13
C GLN A 302 7.44 -11.23 -14.89
N LYS A 303 8.49 -12.02 -14.62
CA LYS A 303 9.80 -11.93 -15.28
C LYS A 303 9.82 -12.34 -16.75
N GLU A 304 8.78 -12.98 -17.27
CA GLU A 304 8.63 -13.27 -18.70
C GLU A 304 8.07 -12.07 -19.50
N PHE A 305 7.46 -11.08 -18.82
CA PHE A 305 6.86 -9.89 -19.45
C PHE A 305 7.73 -8.63 -19.38
N ASN A 306 8.76 -8.64 -18.54
CA ASN A 306 9.71 -7.54 -18.37
C ASN A 306 11.01 -7.76 -19.19
N ALA A 307 11.67 -6.67 -19.58
CA ALA A 307 13.00 -6.75 -20.18
C ALA A 307 14.04 -7.43 -19.25
N PRO A 308 15.10 -8.07 -19.81
CA PRO A 308 16.14 -8.73 -19.02
C PRO A 308 16.82 -7.78 -18.00
N GLY A 309 16.87 -8.19 -16.73
CA GLY A 309 17.42 -7.37 -15.65
C GLY A 309 16.48 -6.25 -15.17
N LYS A 310 15.25 -6.18 -15.69
CA LYS A 310 14.23 -5.18 -15.36
C LYS A 310 13.02 -5.75 -14.61
N SER A 311 13.15 -6.92 -13.96
CA SER A 311 12.04 -7.60 -13.29
C SER A 311 12.25 -7.85 -11.78
N PRO A 312 12.35 -6.81 -10.94
CA PRO A 312 12.23 -6.97 -9.50
C PRO A 312 10.88 -7.59 -9.14
N PRO A 313 10.86 -8.66 -8.31
CA PRO A 313 9.61 -9.25 -7.85
C PRO A 313 8.80 -8.19 -7.08
N LEU A 314 7.61 -7.84 -7.57
CA LEU A 314 6.73 -6.86 -6.91
C LEU A 314 5.27 -7.31 -6.96
N SER A 315 4.68 -7.47 -5.79
CA SER A 315 3.23 -7.50 -5.63
C SER A 315 2.72 -6.08 -5.38
N THR A 316 1.99 -5.50 -6.33
CA THR A 316 1.41 -4.15 -6.22
C THR A 316 0.08 -4.12 -5.49
N GLU A 317 -0.61 -5.25 -5.39
CA GLU A 317 -1.70 -5.45 -4.44
C GLU A 317 -1.51 -6.81 -3.73
N PHE A 318 -0.93 -6.75 -2.53
CA PHE A 318 -0.87 -7.89 -1.61
C PHE A 318 -2.07 -7.79 -0.66
N TYR A 319 -3.12 -8.55 -0.95
CA TYR A 319 -4.41 -8.43 -0.28
C TYR A 319 -4.35 -8.83 1.21
N THR A 320 -4.38 -7.84 2.13
CA THR A 320 -4.35 -8.09 3.59
C THR A 320 -5.73 -8.32 4.21
N GLY A 321 -6.73 -8.61 3.38
CA GLY A 321 -8.14 -8.47 3.69
C GLY A 321 -8.99 -8.66 2.44
N TRP A 322 -10.25 -8.24 2.46
CA TRP A 322 -11.11 -8.19 1.28
C TRP A 322 -12.20 -7.11 1.41
N LEU A 323 -12.84 -6.77 0.30
CA LEU A 323 -14.07 -5.99 0.28
C LEU A 323 -15.27 -6.76 0.86
N THR A 324 -16.43 -6.12 0.95
CA THR A 324 -17.69 -6.73 1.42
C THR A 324 -18.85 -5.91 0.88
N HIS A 325 -19.91 -6.58 0.42
CA HIS A 325 -21.12 -5.95 -0.08
C HIS A 325 -22.25 -5.87 0.96
N TRP A 326 -23.28 -5.06 0.70
CA TRP A 326 -24.47 -5.04 1.54
C TRP A 326 -25.22 -6.38 1.52
N GLY A 327 -25.49 -6.93 2.71
CA GLY A 327 -26.17 -8.22 2.90
C GLY A 327 -25.23 -9.41 3.10
N GLU A 328 -23.94 -9.24 2.83
CA GLU A 328 -22.93 -10.27 3.11
C GLU A 328 -22.49 -10.29 4.57
N HIS A 329 -21.82 -11.37 4.97
CA HIS A 329 -21.00 -11.35 6.18
C HIS A 329 -19.71 -10.57 5.87
N ILE A 330 -19.31 -9.69 6.79
CA ILE A 330 -17.99 -9.02 6.75
C ILE A 330 -16.92 -10.08 6.54
N ALA A 331 -16.06 -9.89 5.54
CA ALA A 331 -14.96 -10.80 5.23
C ALA A 331 -14.07 -11.05 6.47
N ASN A 332 -13.25 -12.10 6.45
CA ASN A 332 -12.39 -12.40 7.60
C ASN A 332 -11.09 -13.09 7.20
N THR A 333 -10.02 -12.29 7.15
CA THR A 333 -8.65 -12.74 6.87
C THR A 333 -7.85 -12.87 8.17
N ASP A 334 -7.09 -13.96 8.32
CA ASP A 334 -6.22 -14.16 9.49
C ASP A 334 -4.88 -13.45 9.31
N ALA A 335 -4.58 -12.48 10.19
CA ALA A 335 -3.37 -11.67 10.09
C ALA A 335 -2.07 -12.46 10.30
N THR A 336 -2.09 -13.59 11.01
CA THR A 336 -0.95 -14.50 11.17
C THR A 336 -0.66 -15.21 9.85
N VAL A 337 -1.72 -15.67 9.19
CA VAL A 337 -1.64 -16.26 7.84
C VAL A 337 -1.08 -15.21 6.87
N THR A 338 -1.71 -14.04 6.75
CA THR A 338 -1.25 -12.92 5.90
C THR A 338 0.20 -12.55 6.15
N ALA A 339 0.63 -12.40 7.41
CA ALA A 339 2.03 -12.12 7.75
C ALA A 339 2.99 -13.20 7.24
N SER A 340 2.62 -14.49 7.36
CA SER A 340 3.44 -15.59 6.85
C SER A 340 3.54 -15.66 5.32
N TYR A 341 2.57 -15.11 4.57
CA TYR A 341 2.69 -14.97 3.11
C TYR A 341 3.54 -13.75 2.74
N LEU A 342 3.44 -12.65 3.49
CA LEU A 342 4.31 -11.47 3.32
C LEU A 342 5.77 -11.83 3.58
N GLU A 343 6.06 -12.60 4.64
CA GLU A 343 7.40 -13.10 4.95
C GLU A 343 8.00 -13.91 3.79
N ARG A 344 7.21 -14.77 3.12
CA ARG A 344 7.67 -15.55 1.95
C ARG A 344 8.08 -14.66 0.77
N ILE A 345 7.52 -13.45 0.64
CA ILE A 345 7.93 -12.45 -0.36
C ILE A 345 9.20 -11.75 0.11
N LEU A 346 9.16 -11.13 1.29
CA LEU A 346 10.22 -10.24 1.78
C LEU A 346 11.55 -10.99 2.04
N SER A 347 11.49 -12.22 2.55
CA SER A 347 12.67 -13.04 2.91
C SER A 347 13.57 -13.45 1.74
N LYS A 348 13.12 -13.31 0.49
CA LYS A 348 13.93 -13.54 -0.72
C LYS A 348 14.07 -12.29 -1.59
N ASN A 349 14.09 -11.11 -0.96
CA ASN A 349 14.22 -9.79 -1.61
C ASN A 349 13.06 -9.43 -2.57
N GLY A 350 11.91 -10.10 -2.47
CA GLY A 350 10.69 -9.68 -3.15
C GLY A 350 10.08 -8.45 -2.48
N SER A 351 9.40 -7.61 -3.24
CA SER A 351 8.70 -6.42 -2.77
C SER A 351 7.19 -6.63 -2.73
N ALA A 352 6.50 -5.91 -1.84
CA ALA A 352 5.05 -5.99 -1.70
C ALA A 352 4.43 -4.66 -1.26
N VAL A 353 3.24 -4.36 -1.75
CA VAL A 353 2.39 -3.25 -1.31
C VAL A 353 1.13 -3.81 -0.66
N LEU A 354 0.93 -3.53 0.62
CA LEU A 354 -0.23 -4.04 1.38
C LEU A 354 -1.52 -3.36 0.92
N TYR A 355 -2.43 -4.11 0.28
CA TYR A 355 -3.76 -3.64 -0.11
C TYR A 355 -4.82 -4.21 0.86
N MET A 356 -5.43 -3.45 1.77
CA MET A 356 -5.16 -2.06 2.16
C MET A 356 -4.25 -1.96 3.39
N ALA A 357 -3.34 -0.98 3.40
CA ALA A 357 -2.61 -0.62 4.62
C ALA A 357 -3.50 0.20 5.57
N HIS A 358 -4.35 1.06 5.02
CA HIS A 358 -5.52 1.62 5.71
C HIS A 358 -6.59 1.98 4.67
N GLY A 359 -7.69 1.23 4.65
CA GLY A 359 -8.75 1.41 3.66
C GLY A 359 -9.61 2.66 3.90
N GLY A 360 -10.12 2.85 5.12
CA GLY A 360 -10.87 4.05 5.50
C GLY A 360 -12.38 3.93 5.28
N THR A 361 -12.98 4.87 4.56
CA THR A 361 -14.44 4.99 4.42
C THR A 361 -14.86 5.50 3.04
N ASN A 362 -15.85 4.83 2.44
CA ASN A 362 -16.57 5.29 1.26
C ASN A 362 -17.58 6.38 1.66
N PHE A 363 -17.10 7.62 1.82
CA PHE A 363 -17.96 8.75 2.22
C PHE A 363 -18.98 9.11 1.14
N GLY A 364 -20.14 9.65 1.56
CA GLY A 364 -21.17 10.13 0.63
C GLY A 364 -21.78 9.00 -0.20
N PHE A 365 -21.63 9.10 -1.53
CA PHE A 365 -22.11 8.12 -2.51
C PHE A 365 -20.96 7.50 -3.33
N TYR A 366 -19.73 7.51 -2.79
CA TYR A 366 -18.54 7.06 -3.51
C TYR A 366 -18.22 5.56 -3.37
N SER A 367 -19.09 4.76 -2.77
CA SER A 367 -18.98 3.29 -2.75
C SER A 367 -19.16 2.72 -4.16
N GLY A 368 -18.30 1.79 -4.55
CA GLY A 368 -18.45 1.03 -5.79
C GLY A 368 -19.55 -0.03 -5.70
N ALA A 369 -19.52 -0.92 -6.69
CA ALA A 369 -20.33 -2.13 -6.74
C ALA A 369 -19.68 -3.16 -7.68
N ASN A 370 -19.96 -4.44 -7.45
CA ASN A 370 -19.68 -5.52 -8.39
C ASN A 370 -20.98 -6.14 -8.94
N THR A 371 -20.86 -6.89 -10.04
CA THR A 371 -21.88 -7.82 -10.54
C THR A 371 -21.50 -9.23 -10.12
N GLY A 372 -22.48 -10.07 -9.78
CA GLY A 372 -22.27 -11.46 -9.40
C GLY A 372 -22.16 -12.40 -10.60
N ALA A 373 -23.07 -13.39 -10.68
CA ALA A 373 -23.08 -14.36 -11.79
C ALA A 373 -23.46 -13.71 -13.15
N ASP A 374 -24.23 -12.64 -13.11
CA ASP A 374 -24.61 -11.79 -14.23
C ASP A 374 -24.87 -10.34 -13.76
N GLU A 375 -25.20 -9.45 -14.70
CA GLU A 375 -25.43 -8.02 -14.45
C GLU A 375 -26.66 -7.69 -13.59
N THR A 376 -27.56 -8.66 -13.34
CA THR A 376 -28.74 -8.47 -12.48
C THR A 376 -28.45 -8.74 -11.01
N ASP A 377 -27.40 -9.50 -10.69
CA ASP A 377 -26.88 -9.74 -9.33
C ASP A 377 -25.96 -8.57 -8.90
N TYR A 378 -26.52 -7.36 -8.82
CA TYR A 378 -25.82 -6.12 -8.46
C TYR A 378 -25.52 -6.04 -6.96
N LYS A 379 -24.25 -5.87 -6.60
CA LYS A 379 -23.74 -5.92 -5.23
C LYS A 379 -23.04 -4.61 -4.86
N PRO A 380 -23.73 -3.68 -4.18
CA PRO A 380 -23.13 -2.43 -3.75
C PRO A 380 -22.17 -2.64 -2.58
N ASP A 381 -21.03 -1.95 -2.62
CA ASP A 381 -20.02 -1.96 -1.55
C ASP A 381 -20.54 -1.32 -0.25
N LEU A 382 -19.99 -1.76 0.89
CA LEU A 382 -20.25 -1.10 2.17
C LEU A 382 -19.70 0.33 2.21
N THR A 383 -20.35 1.19 3.00
CA THR A 383 -19.82 2.51 3.38
C THR A 383 -18.50 2.40 4.15
N SER A 384 -18.34 1.33 4.94
CA SER A 384 -17.07 1.01 5.58
C SER A 384 -16.12 0.38 4.58
N TYR A 385 -14.93 0.96 4.43
CA TYR A 385 -13.83 0.36 3.68
C TYR A 385 -12.69 0.00 4.64
N ASP A 386 -13.03 -0.61 5.78
CA ASP A 386 -12.03 -1.10 6.77
C ASP A 386 -11.07 -2.14 6.16
N TYR A 387 -11.53 -2.88 5.14
CA TYR A 387 -10.81 -3.99 4.51
C TYR A 387 -10.45 -5.12 5.50
N VAL A 388 -11.16 -5.20 6.63
CA VAL A 388 -11.10 -6.23 7.68
C VAL A 388 -9.71 -6.42 8.29
N ARG A 389 -9.08 -5.31 8.67
CA ARG A 389 -7.69 -5.30 9.13
C ARG A 389 -7.54 -5.67 10.62
N LYS A 390 -7.59 -6.97 10.94
CA LYS A 390 -7.34 -7.50 12.30
C LYS A 390 -5.86 -7.81 12.58
N PHE A 391 -4.95 -6.86 12.39
CA PHE A 391 -3.60 -7.00 12.97
C PHE A 391 -3.68 -6.86 14.49
N PRO A 392 -3.32 -7.89 15.29
CA PRO A 392 -3.13 -7.70 16.71
C PRO A 392 -1.97 -6.71 16.94
N TYR A 393 -2.11 -5.87 17.98
CA TYR A 393 -1.22 -4.75 18.29
C TYR A 393 0.28 -5.05 18.11
N PHE A 394 0.92 -4.28 17.21
CA PHE A 394 2.37 -4.03 17.14
C PHE A 394 3.28 -5.20 17.55
N VAL A 395 3.33 -6.26 16.75
CA VAL A 395 4.56 -7.04 16.63
C VAL A 395 5.48 -6.25 15.70
N ALA A 396 6.51 -5.63 16.26
CA ALA A 396 7.51 -4.94 15.47
C ALA A 396 8.32 -5.96 14.65
N LEU A 397 8.41 -5.74 13.33
CA LEU A 397 9.42 -6.36 12.49
C LEU A 397 10.72 -5.58 12.70
N SER A 398 11.59 -6.11 13.57
CA SER A 398 12.85 -5.49 14.01
C SER A 398 14.03 -6.44 13.88
#